data_AF-A0A7C4KIN2-F1
#
_entry.id   AF-A0A7C4KIN2-F1
#
_cell.length_a   1.000
_cell.length_b   1.000
_cell.length_c   1.000
_cell.angle_alpha   90.00
_cell.angle_beta   90.00
_cell.angle_gamma   90.00
#
_symmetry.space_group_name_H-M   'P 1'
#
loop_
_entity.id
_entity.type
_entity.pdbx_description
1 polymer ?
#
loop_
_entity_poly.entity_id
_entity_poly.type
_entity_poly.pdbx_seq_one_letter_code
_entity_poly.pdbx_strand_id
1 'polypeptide(L)'
;VDTDSDLRFIRRLQRDITERGRTTESVIHQYLKTVRPMHLEFVEPTKRYADIIIPEGGLNTVALDMVVARIEALLGREHLAP
;
A
#
# COMPACT_ATOMS: atom_id res chain seq x y z
N VAL A 1 3.64 -2.72 -2.36
CA VAL A 1 2.30 -3.33 -2.16
C VAL A 1 1.46 -3.00 -3.37
N ASP A 2 0.87 -4.02 -3.99
CA ASP A 2 0.08 -3.88 -5.22
C ASP A 2 -1.42 -4.09 -4.93
N THR A 3 -2.25 -3.21 -5.47
CA THR A 3 -3.71 -3.24 -5.29
C THR A 3 -4.34 -2.43 -6.41
N ASP A 4 -5.49 -2.87 -6.91
CA ASP A 4 -6.18 -2.21 -8.00
C ASP A 4 -6.56 -0.76 -7.69
N SER A 5 -6.57 0.06 -8.74
CA SER A 5 -6.73 1.51 -8.61
C SER A 5 -8.10 1.93 -8.07
N ASP A 6 -9.15 1.17 -8.37
CA ASP A 6 -10.51 1.34 -7.88
C ASP A 6 -10.62 1.02 -6.38
N LEU A 7 -10.08 -0.11 -5.94
CA LEU A 7 -10.01 -0.49 -4.53
C LEU A 7 -9.22 0.54 -3.71
N ARG A 8 -8.06 0.98 -4.22
CA ARG A 8 -7.28 2.06 -3.59
C ARG A 8 -8.06 3.36 -3.52
N PHE A 9 -8.80 3.71 -4.58
CA PHE A 9 -9.61 4.90 -4.61
C PHE A 9 -10.76 4.84 -3.59
N ILE A 10 -11.48 3.72 -3.49
CA ILE A 10 -12.56 3.52 -2.51
C ILE A 10 -12.03 3.66 -1.09
N ARG A 11 -10.93 2.98 -0.75
CA ARG A 11 -10.29 3.08 0.57
C ARG A 11 -9.86 4.52 0.88
N ARG A 12 -9.28 5.21 -0.11
CA ARG A 12 -8.89 6.62 0.02
C ARG A 12 -10.10 7.52 0.24
N LEU A 13 -11.19 7.31 -0.49
CA LEU A 13 -12.41 8.11 -0.38
C LEU A 13 -12.99 7.99 1.02
N GLN A 14 -13.16 6.76 1.51
CA GLN A 14 -13.67 6.50 2.85
C GLN A 14 -12.79 7.16 3.92
N ARG A 15 -11.47 6.96 3.86
CA ARG A 15 -10.51 7.55 4.81
C ARG A 15 -10.51 9.08 4.79
N ASP A 16 -10.48 9.68 3.61
CA ASP A 16 -10.41 11.14 3.47
C ASP A 16 -11.72 11.82 3.95
N ILE A 17 -12.88 11.17 3.82
CA ILE A 17 -14.14 11.66 4.39
C ILE A 17 -14.18 11.50 5.91
N THR A 18 -13.89 10.29 6.40
CA THR A 18 -14.10 9.92 7.82
C THR A 18 -13.03 10.49 8.76
N GLU A 19 -11.77 10.50 8.33
CA GLU A 19 -10.64 10.88 9.20
C GLU A 19 -10.12 12.29 8.92
N ARG A 20 -10.38 12.84 7.73
CA ARG A 20 -9.79 14.12 7.27
C ARG A 20 -10.84 15.20 6.96
N GLY A 21 -12.12 14.91 7.17
CA GLY A 21 -13.22 15.87 6.99
C GLY A 21 -13.38 16.40 5.56
N ARG A 22 -12.96 15.64 4.53
CA ARG A 22 -13.08 16.06 3.14
C ARG A 22 -14.44 15.69 2.56
N THR A 23 -14.88 16.47 1.58
CA THR A 23 -16.07 16.16 0.77
C THR A 23 -15.73 15.14 -0.32
N THR A 24 -16.71 14.33 -0.72
CA THR A 24 -16.58 13.41 -1.88
C THR A 24 -16.06 14.12 -3.13
N GLU A 25 -16.59 15.30 -3.44
CA GLU A 25 -16.22 16.06 -4.64
C GLU A 25 -14.74 16.49 -4.63
N SER A 26 -14.24 17.04 -3.52
CA SER A 26 -12.83 17.43 -3.41
C SER A 26 -11.88 16.24 -3.52
N VAL A 27 -12.25 15.07 -2.99
CA VAL A 27 -11.43 13.85 -3.10
C VAL A 27 -11.41 13.33 -4.54
N ILE A 28 -12.56 13.30 -5.23
CA ILE A 28 -12.64 12.92 -6.65
C ILE A 28 -11.80 13.89 -7.50
N HIS A 29 -11.99 15.20 -7.30
CA HIS A 29 -11.25 16.22 -8.04
C HIS A 29 -9.74 16.07 -7.86
N GLN A 30 -9.27 15.88 -6.62
CA GLN A 30 -7.85 15.66 -6.34
C GLN A 30 -7.36 14.33 -6.93
N TYR A 31 -8.16 13.26 -6.90
CA TYR A 31 -7.78 11.98 -7.49
C TYR A 31 -7.53 12.09 -8.99
N LEU A 32 -8.46 12.71 -9.72
CA LEU A 32 -8.36 12.87 -11.17
C LEU A 32 -7.27 13.87 -11.56
N LYS A 33 -7.16 14.99 -10.85
CA LYS A 33 -6.23 16.08 -11.21
C LYS A 33 -4.78 15.75 -10.89
N THR A 34 -4.51 15.09 -9.76
CA THR A 34 -3.12 14.91 -9.28
C THR A 34 -2.78 13.47 -8.97
N VAL A 35 -3.58 12.75 -8.18
CA VAL A 35 -3.12 11.45 -7.66
C VAL A 35 -3.01 10.38 -8.75
N ARG A 36 -3.99 10.28 -9.66
CA ARG A 36 -3.95 9.31 -10.75
C ARG A 36 -2.83 9.60 -11.76
N PRO A 37 -2.67 10.83 -12.29
CA PRO A 37 -1.55 11.16 -13.18
C PRO A 37 -0.19 10.87 -12.54
N MET A 38 0.03 11.35 -11.31
CA MET A 38 1.31 11.16 -10.62
C MET A 38 1.58 9.68 -10.29
N HIS A 39 0.54 8.90 -9.99
CA HIS A 39 0.70 7.47 -9.78
C HIS A 39 1.15 6.77 -11.07
N LEU A 40 0.52 7.06 -12.21
CA LEU A 40 0.87 6.46 -13.49
C LEU A 40 2.26 6.89 -13.98
N GLU A 41 2.63 8.15 -13.75
CA GLU A 41 3.89 8.71 -14.24
C GLU A 41 5.08 8.33 -13.35
N PHE A 42 4.91 8.30 -12.03
CA PHE A 42 6.04 8.19 -11.11
C PHE A 42 5.99 6.99 -10.16
N VAL A 43 4.82 6.46 -9.81
CA VAL A 43 4.71 5.39 -8.80
C VAL A 43 4.64 4.03 -9.46
N GLU A 44 3.78 3.83 -10.45
CA GLU A 44 3.61 2.56 -11.15
C GLU A 44 4.92 2.10 -11.82
N PRO A 45 5.71 2.96 -12.49
CA PRO A 45 6.98 2.53 -13.09
C PRO A 45 7.99 2.02 -12.07
N THR A 46 7.93 2.48 -10.82
CA THR A 46 8.88 2.04 -9.78
C THR A 46 8.68 0.59 -9.35
N LYS A 47 7.50 0.01 -9.64
CA LYS A 47 7.18 -1.39 -9.35
C LYS A 47 8.20 -2.36 -9.95
N ARG A 48 8.82 -2.01 -11.09
CA ARG A 48 9.83 -2.83 -11.77
C ARG A 48 11.13 -3.02 -10.98
N TYR A 49 11.37 -2.21 -9.96
CA TYR A 49 12.58 -2.25 -9.14
C TYR A 49 12.37 -3.00 -7.82
N ALA A 50 11.16 -3.50 -7.56
CA ALA A 50 10.88 -4.24 -6.34
C ALA A 50 11.39 -5.69 -6.44
N ASP A 51 12.12 -6.14 -5.43
CA ASP A 51 12.50 -7.55 -5.30
C ASP A 51 11.28 -8.45 -5.08
N ILE A 52 10.27 -7.93 -4.38
CA ILE A 52 9.05 -8.65 -4.00
C ILE A 52 7.83 -7.74 -4.19
N ILE A 53 6.79 -8.29 -4.82
CA ILE A 53 5.49 -7.64 -4.95
C ILE A 53 4.49 -8.37 -4.03
N ILE A 54 3.93 -7.65 -3.06
CA ILE A 54 2.90 -8.16 -2.16
C ILE A 54 1.52 -7.74 -2.70
N PRO A 55 0.68 -8.69 -3.17
CA PRO A 55 -0.68 -8.41 -3.60
C PRO A 55 -1.62 -8.20 -2.40
N GLU A 56 -2.75 -7.52 -2.64
CA GLU A 56 -3.86 -7.30 -1.70
C GLU A 56 -3.53 -6.49 -0.42
N GLY A 57 -2.26 -6.17 -0.21
CA GLY A 57 -1.78 -5.34 0.90
C GLY A 57 -1.99 -5.97 2.27
N GLY A 58 -2.53 -5.18 3.20
CA GLY A 58 -2.59 -5.53 4.62
C GLY A 58 -3.46 -6.75 5.00
N LEU A 59 -4.10 -7.39 4.02
CA LEU A 59 -4.88 -8.62 4.22
C LEU A 59 -4.06 -9.89 3.94
N ASN A 60 -2.87 -9.76 3.35
CA ASN A 60 -2.02 -10.90 3.04
C ASN A 60 -1.14 -11.25 4.25
N THR A 61 -1.70 -12.01 5.19
CA THR A 61 -0.99 -12.44 6.41
C THR A 61 0.25 -13.27 6.09
N VAL A 62 0.21 -14.11 5.04
CA VAL A 62 1.35 -14.91 4.60
C VAL A 62 2.52 -14.02 4.16
N ALA A 63 2.25 -12.97 3.38
CA ALA A 63 3.29 -12.04 2.97
C ALA A 63 3.82 -11.20 4.15
N LEU A 64 2.97 -10.88 5.13
CA LEU A 64 3.38 -10.21 6.36
C LEU A 64 4.34 -11.10 7.17
N ASP A 65 3.98 -12.37 7.37
CA ASP A 65 4.81 -13.32 8.11
C ASP A 65 6.18 -13.51 7.46
N MET A 66 6.23 -13.56 6.11
CA MET A 66 7.49 -13.62 5.37
C MET A 66 8.37 -12.39 5.62
N VAL A 67 7.79 -11.18 5.62
CA VAL A 67 8.53 -9.94 5.89
C VAL A 67 9.01 -9.91 7.35
N VAL A 68 8.16 -10.30 8.29
CA VAL A 68 8.50 -10.39 9.73
C VAL A 68 9.64 -11.36 9.95
N ALA A 69 9.55 -12.59 9.42
CA ALA A 69 10.59 -13.60 9.53
C ALA A 69 11.93 -13.11 8.95
N ARG A 70 11.90 -12.42 7.81
CA ARG A 70 13.12 -11.83 7.22
C ARG A 70 13.75 -10.78 8.13
N ILE A 71 12.93 -9.93 8.76
CA ILE A 71 13.41 -8.92 9.72
C ILE A 71 13.99 -9.62 10.96
N GLU A 72 13.33 -10.64 11.51
CA GLU A 72 13.80 -11.39 12.68
C GLU A 72 15.13 -12.10 12.43
N ALA A 73 15.30 -12.72 11.25
CA ALA A 73 16.56 -13.31 10.81
C ALA A 73 17.69 -12.27 10.74
N LEU A 74 17.41 -11.09 10.18
CA LEU A 74 18.39 -9.98 10.12
C LEU A 74 18.75 -9.42 11.50
N LEU A 75 17.83 -9.48 12.46
CA LEU A 75 18.06 -9.07 13.84
C LEU A 75 18.75 -10.16 14.69
N GLY A 76 19.05 -11.33 14.11
CA GLY A 76 19.67 -12.45 14.82
C GLY A 76 18.75 -13.08 15.88
N ARG A 77 17.43 -12.90 15.75
CA ARG A 77 16.43 -13.41 16.69
C ARG A 77 16.06 -14.87 16.47
N GLU A 78 16.60 -15.52 15.43
CA GLU A 78 16.41 -16.95 15.12
C GLU A 78 16.90 -17.91 16.22
N HIS A 79 17.58 -17.43 17.26
CA HIS A 79 18.13 -18.27 18.34
C HIS A 79 17.40 -18.17 19.70
N LEU A 80 16.20 -17.58 19.75
CA LEU A 80 15.43 -17.44 20.99
C LEU A 80 14.03 -18.06 20.88
N ALA A 81 13.99 -19.35 20.59
CA ALA A 81 12.88 -20.21 21.02
C ALA A 81 13.48 -21.49 21.64
N PRO A 82 13.08 -21.87 22.88
CA PRO A 82 13.52 -23.12 23.52
C PRO A 82 12.98 -24.37 22.83
#